data_AF-A0A8T6N294-F1
#
_entry.id   AF-A0A8T6N294-F1
#
_cell.length_a   1.000
_cell.length_b   1.000
_cell.length_c   1.000
_cell.angle_alpha   90.00
_cell.angle_beta   90.00
_cell.angle_gamma   90.00
#
_symmetry.space_group_name_H-M   'P 1'
#
loop_
_entity.id
_entity.type
_entity.pdbx_description
1 polymer ?
#
loop_
_entity_poly.entity_id
_entity_poly.type
_entity_poly.pdbx_seq_one_letter_code
_entity_poly.pdbx_strand_id
1 'polypeptide(L)'
;MAEKDLDQVELDFDDSAETEVEVEDSPQLSADTDDSDENFKKAETATQKRIDRLTKKMREAERREQEAIKYAQAVQTEASTLKQRMQNLDTNYVNEYTNRVTTQTQQAENELARAIELGDAAATVAAQRKLTALAIQADRAAQAKMQSDRARQQAAAAAQYQAQRPMPAQQPKRPDPKAEQWALRNSWFGSDVYKHL
;
A
#
# COMPACT_ATOMS: atom_id res chain seq x y z
N MET A 1 15.68 1.27 -31.49
CA MET A 1 15.82 -0.19 -31.32
C MET A 1 16.38 -0.45 -29.94
N ALA A 2 15.52 -0.84 -29.01
CA ALA A 2 15.82 -1.58 -27.78
C ALA A 2 14.47 -1.82 -27.06
N GLU A 3 13.66 -2.71 -27.63
CA GLU A 3 12.81 -3.62 -26.85
C GLU A 3 13.77 -4.50 -26.01
N LYS A 4 13.49 -4.95 -24.80
CA LYS A 4 12.30 -5.63 -24.29
C LYS A 4 12.55 -5.83 -22.78
N ASP A 5 11.49 -5.95 -22.00
CA ASP A 5 11.38 -6.53 -20.64
C ASP A 5 10.45 -5.67 -19.76
N LEU A 6 9.20 -5.60 -20.22
CA LEU A 6 8.06 -5.44 -19.34
C LEU A 6 7.62 -6.87 -19.00
N ASP A 7 7.92 -7.33 -17.78
CA ASP A 7 7.27 -8.50 -17.19
C ASP A 7 5.80 -8.15 -16.99
N GLN A 8 5.03 -8.39 -18.06
CA GLN A 8 3.59 -8.39 -18.08
C GLN A 8 3.12 -9.59 -17.26
N VAL A 9 2.79 -9.35 -15.99
CA VAL A 9 1.98 -10.28 -15.22
C VAL A 9 0.58 -10.24 -15.85
N GLU A 10 0.35 -11.14 -16.79
CA GLU A 10 -0.97 -11.48 -17.33
C GLU A 10 -1.78 -12.10 -16.18
N LEU A 11 -2.49 -11.23 -15.45
CA LEU A 11 -3.58 -11.64 -14.57
C LEU A 11 -4.73 -12.06 -15.47
N ASP A 12 -4.72 -13.34 -15.83
CA ASP A 12 -5.82 -14.01 -16.49
C ASP A 12 -7.02 -14.02 -15.52
N PHE A 13 -7.85 -12.99 -15.62
CA PHE A 13 -9.14 -12.87 -14.97
C PHE A 13 -10.18 -13.58 -15.83
N ASP A 14 -10.04 -14.90 -16.00
CA ASP A 14 -11.14 -15.76 -16.43
C ASP A 14 -11.61 -16.59 -15.25
N ASP A 15 -12.44 -15.99 -14.42
CA ASP A 15 -13.49 -16.73 -13.72
C ASP A 15 -14.63 -15.77 -13.37
N SER A 16 -15.34 -15.33 -14.42
CA SER A 16 -16.76 -15.03 -14.29
C SER A 16 -17.54 -16.34 -14.12
N ALA A 17 -17.17 -17.19 -13.16
CA ALA A 17 -18.10 -18.14 -12.59
C ALA A 17 -18.86 -17.40 -11.50
N GLU A 18 -19.94 -16.77 -11.96
CA GLU A 18 -21.22 -16.80 -11.27
C GLU A 18 -21.37 -18.18 -10.59
N THR A 19 -20.91 -18.29 -9.35
CA THR A 19 -21.15 -19.48 -8.54
C THR A 19 -22.55 -19.31 -7.97
N GLU A 20 -23.50 -19.45 -8.88
CA GLU A 20 -24.84 -19.92 -8.59
C GLU A 20 -24.69 -21.09 -7.63
N VAL A 21 -25.14 -20.86 -6.40
CA VAL A 21 -25.24 -21.89 -5.39
C VAL A 21 -26.40 -22.78 -5.81
N GLU A 22 -26.16 -23.63 -6.79
CA GLU A 22 -27.02 -24.76 -7.11
C GLU A 22 -26.89 -25.76 -5.96
N VAL A 23 -27.78 -25.61 -4.98
CA VAL A 23 -28.06 -26.64 -3.98
C VAL A 23 -28.93 -27.70 -4.66
N GLU A 24 -28.39 -28.39 -5.66
CA GLU A 24 -28.99 -29.62 -6.15
C GLU A 24 -28.22 -30.79 -5.55
N ASP A 25 -28.66 -31.19 -4.35
CA ASP A 25 -28.91 -32.60 -4.01
C ASP A 25 -29.59 -32.62 -2.64
N SER A 26 -30.91 -32.46 -2.64
CA SER A 26 -31.73 -32.92 -1.52
C SER A 26 -31.94 -34.42 -1.73
N PRO A 27 -31.39 -35.32 -0.90
CA PRO A 27 -31.70 -36.73 -1.04
C PRO A 27 -33.18 -36.91 -0.70
N GLN A 28 -33.98 -37.17 -1.73
CA GLN A 28 -35.37 -37.56 -1.59
C GLN A 28 -35.41 -38.88 -0.83
N LEU A 29 -35.74 -38.79 0.45
CA LEU A 29 -35.97 -39.93 1.35
C LEU A 29 -37.19 -40.72 0.84
N SER A 30 -36.96 -41.70 -0.03
CA SER A 30 -37.91 -42.79 -0.24
C SER A 30 -37.79 -43.74 0.95
N ALA A 31 -38.82 -43.72 1.79
CA ALA A 31 -39.00 -44.65 2.89
C ALA A 31 -39.30 -46.05 2.33
N ASP A 32 -38.32 -46.95 2.41
CA ASP A 32 -38.59 -48.39 2.44
C ASP A 32 -37.72 -49.03 3.53
N THR A 33 -38.39 -49.70 4.45
CA THR A 33 -37.85 -50.17 5.72
C THR A 33 -37.27 -51.57 5.56
N ASP A 34 -35.98 -51.66 5.18
CA ASP A 34 -35.09 -52.77 5.59
C ASP A 34 -33.57 -52.46 5.42
N ASP A 35 -33.18 -51.21 5.10
CA ASP A 35 -31.80 -50.86 4.74
C ASP A 35 -31.28 -49.59 5.46
N SER A 36 -31.73 -49.41 6.71
CA SER A 36 -31.39 -48.24 7.54
C SER A 36 -29.87 -48.11 7.76
N ASP A 37 -29.15 -49.23 7.86
CA ASP A 37 -27.70 -49.25 8.07
C ASP A 37 -26.92 -48.85 6.81
N GLU A 38 -27.36 -49.25 5.61
CA GLU A 38 -26.74 -48.79 4.37
C GLU A 38 -26.99 -47.30 4.11
N ASN A 39 -28.21 -46.83 4.37
CA ASN A 39 -28.55 -45.43 4.19
C ASN A 39 -27.77 -44.54 5.20
N PHE A 40 -27.59 -45.01 6.43
CA PHE A 40 -26.78 -44.33 7.44
C PHE A 40 -25.29 -44.25 7.01
N LYS A 41 -24.72 -45.35 6.51
CA LYS A 41 -23.34 -45.36 5.98
C LYS A 41 -23.17 -44.44 4.76
N LYS A 42 -24.16 -44.37 3.87
CA LYS A 42 -24.16 -43.46 2.71
C LYS A 42 -24.25 -41.99 3.16
N ALA A 43 -25.08 -41.67 4.15
CA ALA A 43 -25.18 -40.34 4.73
C ALA A 43 -23.90 -39.90 5.48
N GLU A 44 -23.27 -40.82 6.22
CA GLU A 44 -22.01 -40.58 6.93
C GLU A 44 -20.86 -40.30 5.95
N THR A 45 -20.73 -41.10 4.90
CA THR A 45 -19.71 -40.90 3.86
C THR A 45 -19.93 -39.62 3.05
N ALA A 46 -21.19 -39.23 2.77
CA ALA A 46 -21.51 -37.94 2.15
C ALA A 46 -21.14 -36.76 3.06
N THR A 47 -21.40 -36.88 4.36
CA THR A 47 -21.04 -35.88 5.38
C THR A 47 -19.53 -35.71 5.48
N GLN A 48 -18.77 -36.82 5.55
CA GLN A 48 -17.31 -36.79 5.60
C GLN A 48 -16.72 -36.10 4.37
N LYS A 49 -17.19 -36.44 3.16
CA LYS A 49 -16.76 -35.79 1.91
C LYS A 49 -17.04 -34.28 1.92
N ARG A 50 -18.17 -33.84 2.48
CA ARG A 50 -18.50 -32.42 2.60
C ARG A 50 -17.58 -31.71 3.59
N ILE A 51 -17.29 -32.34 4.74
CA ILE A 51 -16.32 -31.82 5.72
C ILE A 51 -14.94 -31.68 5.06
N ASP A 52 -14.44 -32.72 4.39
CA ASP A 52 -13.14 -32.70 3.72
C ASP A 52 -13.07 -31.59 2.66
N ARG A 53 -14.13 -31.40 1.87
CA ARG A 53 -14.24 -30.29 0.90
C ARG A 53 -14.21 -28.93 1.60
N LEU A 54 -14.96 -28.74 2.68
CA LEU A 54 -14.98 -27.49 3.43
C LEU A 54 -13.62 -27.19 4.06
N THR A 55 -12.96 -28.19 4.63
CA THR A 55 -11.61 -28.04 5.19
C THR A 55 -10.59 -27.71 4.11
N LYS A 56 -10.67 -28.36 2.92
CA LYS A 56 -9.81 -28.02 1.78
C LYS A 56 -10.02 -26.58 1.31
N LYS A 57 -11.28 -26.16 1.13
CA LYS A 57 -11.63 -24.78 0.76
C LYS A 57 -11.15 -23.78 1.79
N MET A 58 -11.29 -24.09 3.09
CA MET A 58 -10.83 -23.22 4.18
C MET A 58 -9.30 -23.04 4.14
N ARG A 59 -8.52 -24.11 4.02
CA ARG A 59 -7.05 -24.00 3.92
C ARG A 59 -6.61 -23.26 2.66
N GLU A 60 -7.32 -23.43 1.55
CA GLU A 60 -7.03 -22.73 0.30
C GLU A 60 -7.35 -21.24 0.41
N ALA A 61 -8.47 -20.88 1.03
CA ALA A 61 -8.82 -19.49 1.34
C ALA A 61 -7.79 -18.85 2.28
N GLU A 62 -7.35 -19.56 3.32
CA GLU A 62 -6.32 -19.08 4.24
C GLU A 62 -4.98 -18.82 3.51
N ARG A 63 -4.57 -19.71 2.60
CA ARG A 63 -3.37 -19.48 1.78
C ARG A 63 -3.52 -18.25 0.89
N ARG A 64 -4.65 -18.12 0.20
CA ARG A 64 -4.92 -16.95 -0.66
C ARG A 64 -4.92 -15.66 0.15
N GLU A 65 -5.51 -15.66 1.34
CA GLU A 65 -5.50 -14.51 2.25
C GLU A 65 -4.07 -14.17 2.67
N GLN A 66 -3.28 -15.16 3.07
CA GLN A 66 -1.87 -14.96 3.45
C GLN A 66 -1.04 -14.43 2.27
N GLU A 67 -1.25 -14.92 1.05
CA GLU A 67 -0.57 -14.44 -0.16
C GLU A 67 -0.99 -13.00 -0.50
N ALA A 68 -2.27 -12.68 -0.40
CA ALA A 68 -2.78 -11.32 -0.61
C ALA A 68 -2.20 -10.34 0.42
N ILE A 69 -2.13 -10.73 1.70
CA ILE A 69 -1.50 -9.91 2.75
C ILE A 69 -0.01 -9.70 2.46
N LYS A 70 0.71 -10.76 2.08
CA LYS A 70 2.14 -10.66 1.70
C LYS A 70 2.33 -9.72 0.52
N TYR A 71 1.49 -9.81 -0.49
CA TYR A 71 1.52 -8.91 -1.65
C TYR A 71 1.24 -7.46 -1.23
N ALA A 72 0.20 -7.22 -0.44
CA ALA A 72 -0.13 -5.88 0.05
C ALA A 72 1.01 -5.27 0.88
N GLN A 73 1.65 -6.07 1.73
CA GLN A 73 2.84 -5.65 2.48
C GLN A 73 4.01 -5.33 1.53
N ALA A 74 4.27 -6.19 0.54
CA ALA A 74 5.33 -5.95 -0.45
C ALA A 74 5.11 -4.62 -1.19
N VAL A 75 3.91 -4.40 -1.74
CA VAL A 75 3.54 -3.16 -2.44
C VAL A 75 3.68 -1.95 -1.52
N GLN A 76 3.24 -2.06 -0.26
CA GLN A 76 3.38 -0.97 0.72
C GLN A 76 4.86 -0.64 0.99
N THR A 77 5.72 -1.66 1.15
CA THR A 77 7.16 -1.47 1.38
C THR A 77 7.86 -0.86 0.17
N GLU A 78 7.48 -1.28 -1.04
CA GLU A 78 8.01 -0.73 -2.28
C GLU A 78 7.60 0.73 -2.45
N ALA A 79 6.31 1.03 -2.25
CA ALA A 79 5.81 2.40 -2.31
C ALA A 79 6.51 3.33 -1.30
N SER A 80 6.76 2.84 -0.07
CA SER A 80 7.51 3.57 0.96
C SER A 80 8.96 3.83 0.52
N THR A 81 9.63 2.79 0.00
CA THR A 81 11.03 2.87 -0.46
C THR A 81 11.16 3.81 -1.66
N LEU A 82 10.25 3.73 -2.62
CA LEU A 82 10.21 4.62 -3.79
C LEU A 82 10.02 6.08 -3.35
N LYS A 83 9.07 6.33 -2.43
CA LYS A 83 8.85 7.66 -1.87
C LYS A 83 10.10 8.22 -1.18
N GLN A 84 10.79 7.40 -0.39
CA GLN A 84 12.05 7.79 0.25
C GLN A 84 13.15 8.09 -0.78
N ARG A 85 13.30 7.26 -1.82
CA ARG A 85 14.27 7.49 -2.89
C ARG A 85 14.00 8.79 -3.63
N MET A 86 12.74 9.07 -3.97
CA MET A 86 12.36 10.34 -4.62
C MET A 86 12.69 11.55 -3.74
N GLN A 87 12.34 11.50 -2.45
CA GLN A 87 12.66 12.57 -1.50
C GLN A 87 14.17 12.81 -1.37
N ASN A 88 14.96 11.74 -1.37
CA ASN A 88 16.42 11.83 -1.33
C ASN A 88 16.99 12.40 -2.64
N LEU A 89 16.47 11.99 -3.80
CA LEU A 89 16.89 12.51 -5.09
C LEU A 89 16.65 14.02 -5.22
N ASP A 90 15.45 14.49 -4.84
CA ASP A 90 15.11 15.92 -4.89
C ASP A 90 16.05 16.74 -3.99
N THR A 91 16.30 16.23 -2.77
CA THR A 91 17.17 16.90 -1.80
C THR A 91 18.62 16.93 -2.29
N ASN A 92 19.13 15.79 -2.77
CA ASN A 92 20.50 15.69 -3.28
C ASN A 92 20.70 16.57 -4.51
N TYR A 93 19.74 16.60 -5.44
CA TYR A 93 19.83 17.45 -6.64
C TYR A 93 19.95 18.93 -6.29
N VAL A 94 19.09 19.43 -5.39
CA VAL A 94 19.14 20.84 -4.95
C VAL A 94 20.45 21.14 -4.22
N ASN A 95 20.93 20.22 -3.39
CA ASN A 95 22.20 20.39 -2.67
C ASN A 95 23.40 20.42 -3.63
N GLU A 96 23.50 19.47 -4.55
CA GLU A 96 24.57 19.43 -5.56
C GLU A 96 24.55 20.66 -6.46
N TYR A 97 23.36 21.08 -6.89
CA TYR A 97 23.22 22.31 -7.69
C TYR A 97 23.68 23.54 -6.90
N THR A 98 23.29 23.66 -5.63
CA THR A 98 23.70 24.76 -4.75
C THR A 98 25.22 24.77 -4.54
N ASN A 99 25.81 23.61 -4.28
CA ASN A 99 27.26 23.46 -4.12
C ASN A 99 28.00 23.85 -5.40
N ARG A 100 27.54 23.37 -6.55
CA ARG A 100 28.12 23.71 -7.85
C ARG A 100 28.07 25.20 -8.14
N VAL A 101 26.92 25.84 -7.92
CA VAL A 101 26.78 27.29 -8.10
C VAL A 101 27.72 28.04 -7.16
N THR A 102 27.82 27.61 -5.90
CA THR A 102 28.73 28.22 -4.91
C THR A 102 30.20 28.12 -5.35
N THR A 103 30.66 26.94 -5.78
CA THR A 103 32.02 26.75 -6.29
C THR A 103 32.28 27.60 -7.54
N GLN A 104 31.32 27.66 -8.47
CA GLN A 104 31.45 28.47 -9.68
C GLN A 104 31.47 29.97 -9.37
N THR A 105 30.73 30.42 -8.35
CA THR A 105 30.75 31.81 -7.86
C THR A 105 32.13 32.15 -7.31
N GLN A 106 32.68 31.32 -6.41
CA GLN A 106 34.04 31.52 -5.88
C GLN A 106 35.09 31.56 -7.00
N GLN A 107 34.95 30.68 -7.99
CA GLN A 107 35.83 30.69 -9.16
C GLN A 107 35.69 32.00 -9.95
N ALA A 108 34.47 32.47 -10.20
CA ALA A 108 34.22 33.71 -10.93
C ALA A 108 34.69 34.96 -10.16
N GLU A 109 34.61 34.95 -8.83
CA GLU A 109 35.19 35.99 -7.97
C GLU A 109 36.71 36.05 -8.08
N ASN A 110 37.38 34.89 -8.07
CA ASN A 110 38.83 34.80 -8.27
C ASN A 110 39.24 35.24 -9.69
N GLU A 111 38.47 34.87 -10.72
CA GLU A 111 38.67 35.32 -12.10
C GLU A 111 38.52 36.84 -12.21
N LEU A 112 37.53 37.42 -11.53
CA LEU A 112 37.32 38.87 -11.47
C LEU A 112 38.50 39.59 -10.78
N ALA A 113 38.94 39.08 -9.62
CA ALA A 113 40.08 39.65 -8.90
C ALA A 113 41.35 39.66 -9.76
N ARG A 114 41.66 38.52 -10.40
CA ARG A 114 42.81 38.42 -11.32
C ARG A 114 42.67 39.34 -12.53
N ALA A 115 41.48 39.47 -13.12
CA ALA A 115 41.26 40.37 -14.25
C ALA A 115 41.51 41.84 -13.87
N ILE A 116 41.10 42.25 -12.66
CA ILE A 116 41.36 43.58 -12.12
C ILE A 116 42.87 43.80 -11.89
N GLU A 117 43.57 42.83 -11.31
CA GLU A 117 45.02 42.90 -11.08
C GLU A 117 45.82 43.04 -12.39
N LEU A 118 45.38 42.37 -13.44
CA LEU A 118 46.00 42.41 -14.77
C LEU A 118 45.58 43.64 -15.60
N GLY A 119 44.60 44.43 -15.13
CA GLY A 119 44.04 45.55 -15.88
C GLY A 119 43.27 45.13 -17.14
N ASP A 120 42.80 43.88 -17.22
CA ASP A 120 42.04 43.38 -18.35
C ASP A 120 40.55 43.73 -18.21
N ALA A 121 40.15 44.82 -18.85
CA ALA A 121 38.77 45.30 -18.84
C ALA A 121 37.79 44.29 -19.49
N ALA A 122 38.22 43.55 -20.51
CA ALA A 122 37.37 42.57 -21.18
C ALA A 122 37.09 41.36 -20.28
N ALA A 123 38.12 40.83 -19.62
CA ALA A 123 38.00 39.76 -18.65
C ALA A 123 37.17 40.19 -17.42
N THR A 124 37.31 41.44 -16.98
CA THR A 124 36.51 42.01 -15.87
C THR A 124 35.02 41.99 -16.19
N VAL A 125 34.62 42.47 -17.37
CA VAL A 125 33.21 42.46 -17.81
C VAL A 125 32.71 41.02 -17.97
N ALA A 126 33.53 40.11 -18.49
CA ALA A 126 33.16 38.70 -18.63
C ALA A 126 32.91 38.03 -17.27
N ALA A 127 33.80 38.25 -16.29
CA ALA A 127 33.66 37.72 -14.95
C ALA A 127 32.43 38.30 -14.23
N GLN A 128 32.16 39.61 -14.38
CA GLN A 128 30.94 40.21 -13.84
C GLN A 128 29.66 39.62 -14.44
N ARG A 129 29.60 39.40 -15.77
CA ARG A 129 28.47 38.72 -16.42
C ARG A 129 28.28 37.30 -15.89
N LYS A 130 29.38 36.58 -15.67
CA LYS A 130 29.36 35.23 -15.09
C LYS A 130 28.80 35.25 -13.66
N LEU A 131 29.24 36.19 -12.82
CA LEU A 131 28.70 36.37 -11.47
C LEU A 131 27.21 36.72 -11.49
N THR A 132 26.75 37.59 -12.39
CA THR A 132 25.31 37.89 -12.52
C THR A 132 24.51 36.65 -12.92
N ALA A 133 25.00 35.87 -13.89
CA ALA A 133 24.35 34.63 -14.28
C ALA A 133 24.29 33.61 -13.13
N LEU A 134 25.38 33.49 -12.35
CA LEU A 134 25.46 32.63 -11.18
C LEU A 134 24.56 33.10 -10.04
N ALA A 135 24.39 34.41 -9.85
CA ALA A 135 23.46 34.96 -8.86
C ALA A 135 22.01 34.58 -9.17
N ILE A 136 21.60 34.61 -10.44
CA ILE A 136 20.26 34.14 -10.86
C ILE A 136 20.12 32.64 -10.61
N GLN A 137 21.16 31.86 -10.87
CA GLN A 137 21.16 30.42 -10.57
C GLN A 137 21.07 30.15 -9.06
N ALA A 138 21.77 30.91 -8.24
CA ALA A 138 21.73 30.81 -6.79
C ALA A 138 20.33 31.13 -6.24
N ASP A 139 19.68 32.18 -6.76
CA ASP A 139 18.30 32.52 -6.40
C ASP A 139 17.33 31.39 -6.77
N ARG A 140 17.45 30.83 -7.98
CA ARG A 140 16.65 29.66 -8.38
C ARG A 140 16.89 28.45 -7.47
N ALA A 141 18.13 28.19 -7.08
CA ALA A 141 18.47 27.12 -6.13
C ALA A 141 17.81 27.34 -4.77
N ALA A 142 17.89 28.56 -4.25
CA ALA A 142 17.28 28.95 -2.98
C ALA A 142 15.74 28.83 -3.03
N GLN A 143 15.11 29.26 -4.13
CA GLN A 143 13.67 29.10 -4.33
C GLN A 143 13.27 27.62 -4.39
N ALA A 144 14.00 26.78 -5.13
CA ALA A 144 13.73 25.35 -5.19
C ALA A 144 13.86 24.69 -3.81
N LYS A 145 14.87 25.08 -3.02
CA LYS A 145 15.04 24.62 -1.64
C LYS A 145 13.86 25.02 -0.75
N MET A 146 13.45 26.29 -0.78
CA MET A 146 12.29 26.76 -0.03
C MET A 146 10.99 26.05 -0.41
N GLN A 147 10.78 25.77 -1.69
CA GLN A 147 9.61 25.01 -2.15
C GLN A 147 9.62 23.57 -1.63
N SER A 148 10.78 22.89 -1.68
CA SER A 148 10.95 21.55 -1.12
C SER A 148 10.70 21.52 0.40
N ASP A 149 11.29 22.46 1.13
CA ASP A 149 11.10 22.58 2.59
C ASP A 149 9.63 22.84 2.95
N ARG A 150 8.95 23.70 2.18
CA ARG A 150 7.52 23.99 2.38
C ARG A 150 6.66 22.76 2.09
N ALA A 151 6.93 22.03 1.02
CA ALA A 151 6.22 20.78 0.70
C ALA A 151 6.41 19.74 1.81
N ARG A 152 7.64 19.62 2.36
CA ARG A 152 7.95 18.74 3.48
C ARG A 152 7.21 19.14 4.75
N GLN A 153 7.14 20.43 5.07
CA GLN A 153 6.38 20.94 6.22
C GLN A 153 4.87 20.68 6.06
N GLN A 154 4.31 20.88 4.88
CA GLN A 154 2.90 20.58 4.60
C GLN A 154 2.60 19.09 4.73
N ALA A 155 3.48 18.22 4.22
CA ALA A 155 3.34 16.78 4.37
C ALA A 155 3.39 16.35 5.84
N ALA A 156 4.28 16.95 6.65
CA ALA A 156 4.36 16.70 8.08
C ALA A 156 3.11 17.17 8.83
N ALA A 157 2.59 18.35 8.50
CA ALA A 157 1.36 18.88 9.08
C ALA A 157 0.14 18.03 8.73
N ALA A 158 0.03 17.55 7.49
CA ALA A 158 -1.04 16.66 7.07
C ALA A 158 -1.00 15.31 7.81
N ALA A 159 0.20 14.76 8.03
CA ALA A 159 0.37 13.54 8.81
C ALA A 159 -0.05 13.73 10.28
N GLN A 160 0.28 14.87 10.91
CA GLN A 160 -0.20 15.19 12.26
C GLN A 160 -1.73 15.34 12.31
N TYR A 161 -2.34 15.98 11.32
CA TYR A 161 -3.78 16.17 11.27
C TYR A 161 -4.55 14.83 11.10
N GLN A 162 -4.01 13.90 10.32
CA GLN A 162 -4.57 12.54 10.23
C GLN A 162 -4.45 11.77 11.55
N ALA A 163 -3.35 11.91 12.29
CA ALA A 163 -3.17 11.24 13.58
C ALA A 163 -4.12 11.75 14.68
N GLN A 164 -4.56 13.01 14.61
CA GLN A 164 -5.49 13.62 15.58
C GLN A 164 -6.96 13.43 15.24
N ARG A 165 -7.33 12.95 14.04
CA ARG A 165 -8.73 12.67 13.76
C ARG A 165 -9.18 11.45 14.58
N PRO A 166 -10.15 11.60 15.51
CA PRO A 166 -10.75 10.43 16.12
C PRO A 166 -11.36 9.59 15.00
N MET A 167 -10.91 8.35 14.85
CA MET A 167 -11.62 7.39 14.01
C MET A 167 -13.07 7.34 14.53
N PRO A 168 -14.09 7.47 13.66
CA PRO A 168 -15.45 7.24 14.09
C PRO A 168 -15.47 5.82 14.66
N ALA A 169 -15.76 5.71 15.96
CA ALA A 169 -15.95 4.42 16.60
C ALA A 169 -16.99 3.69 15.76
N GLN A 170 -16.59 2.60 15.11
CA GLN A 170 -17.55 1.73 14.45
C GLN A 170 -18.48 1.26 15.56
N GLN A 171 -19.72 1.75 15.55
CA GLN A 171 -20.73 1.18 16.44
C GLN A 171 -20.80 -0.30 16.09
N PRO A 172 -20.70 -1.20 17.08
CA PRO A 172 -20.86 -2.62 16.82
C PRO A 172 -22.20 -2.78 16.09
N LYS A 173 -22.17 -3.38 14.90
CA LYS A 173 -23.38 -3.64 14.12
C LYS A 173 -24.32 -4.42 15.05
N ARG A 174 -25.54 -3.91 15.21
CA ARG A 174 -26.57 -4.64 15.97
C ARG A 174 -26.74 -6.02 15.32
N PRO A 175 -26.79 -7.11 16.10
CA PRO A 175 -27.12 -8.43 15.59
C PRO A 175 -28.40 -8.39 14.75
N ASP A 176 -28.48 -9.21 13.70
CA ASP A 176 -29.68 -9.33 12.89
C ASP A 176 -30.87 -9.78 13.78
N PRO A 177 -32.08 -9.21 13.64
CA PRO A 177 -33.27 -9.63 14.37
C PRO A 177 -33.53 -11.15 14.35
N LYS A 178 -33.18 -11.83 13.24
CA LYS A 178 -33.28 -13.30 13.15
C LYS A 178 -32.27 -14.00 14.05
N ALA A 179 -31.06 -13.45 14.19
CA ALA A 179 -30.04 -13.97 15.08
C ALA A 179 -30.44 -13.79 16.55
N GLU A 180 -31.07 -12.66 16.91
CA GLU A 180 -31.61 -12.43 18.26
C GLU A 180 -32.76 -13.40 18.59
N GLN A 181 -33.69 -13.61 17.67
CA GLN A 181 -34.80 -14.55 17.88
C GLN A 181 -34.33 -16.00 17.99
N TRP A 182 -33.35 -16.37 17.18
CA TRP A 182 -32.72 -17.70 17.26
C TRP A 182 -31.98 -17.87 18.59
N ALA A 183 -31.24 -16.86 19.04
CA ALA A 183 -30.59 -16.85 20.34
C ALA A 183 -31.59 -17.05 21.50
N LEU A 184 -32.71 -16.33 21.49
CA LEU A 184 -33.76 -16.44 22.51
C LEU A 184 -34.45 -17.82 22.52
N ARG A 185 -34.55 -18.47 21.35
CA ARG A 185 -35.15 -19.80 21.22
C ARG A 185 -34.20 -20.91 21.70
N ASN A 186 -32.89 -20.66 21.70
CA ASN A 186 -31.87 -21.62 22.10
C ASN A 186 -31.39 -21.31 23.52
N SER A 187 -31.92 -22.03 24.51
CA SER A 187 -31.58 -21.87 25.93
C SER A 187 -30.10 -22.08 26.28
N TRP A 188 -29.34 -22.71 25.39
CA TRP A 188 -27.90 -22.95 25.52
C TRP A 188 -27.04 -21.82 24.93
N PHE A 189 -27.62 -20.91 24.13
CA PHE A 189 -26.90 -19.84 23.47
C PHE A 189 -26.81 -18.62 24.40
N GLY A 190 -25.60 -18.12 24.66
CA GLY A 190 -25.36 -17.00 25.58
C GLY A 190 -25.41 -17.35 27.07
N SER A 191 -25.79 -18.58 27.43
CA SER A 191 -25.53 -19.13 28.77
C SER A 191 -24.07 -19.56 28.84
N ASP A 192 -23.19 -18.63 29.18
CA ASP A 192 -21.81 -18.94 29.51
C ASP A 192 -21.80 -19.84 30.76
N VAL A 193 -21.58 -21.15 30.56
CA VAL A 193 -21.41 -22.11 31.64
C VAL A 193 -19.99 -22.00 32.18
N TYR A 194 -19.68 -20.84 32.76
CA TYR A 194 -18.57 -20.69 33.70
C TYR A 194 -19.14 -20.38 35.09
N LYS A 195 -19.65 -21.43 35.73
CA LYS A 195 -19.74 -21.51 37.19
C LYS A 195 -18.90 -22.68 37.67
N HIS A 196 -17.72 -22.31 38.18
CA HIS A 196 -16.78 -23.08 39.02
C HIS A 196 -16.11 -24.35 38.45
N LEU A 197 -14.79 -24.26 38.31
CA LEU A 197 -13.81 -24.93 39.21
C LEU A 197 -12.52 -24.10 39.25
#